data_AF-X7YPZ1-F1
#
_entry.id   AF-X7YPZ1-F1
#
_cell.length_a   1.000
_cell.length_b   1.000
_cell.length_c   1.000
_cell.angle_alpha   90.00
_cell.angle_beta   90.00
_cell.angle_gamma   90.00
#
_symmetry.space_group_name_H-M   'P 1'
#
loop_
_entity.id
_entity.type
_entity.pdbx_description
1 polymer ?
#
loop_
_entity_poly.entity_id
_entity_poly.type
_entity_poly.pdbx_seq_one_letter_code
_entity_poly.pdbx_strand_id
1 'polypeptide(L)'
;MDHGLTIERRVRDGLLEIGRKLGIAPLATNDCHYVTRDAAHNHEALLCVQTGKTLSDPTRFKFEGDGYYLKSAAEMRAIWDDAVPGPATPRC
;
A
#
# COMPACT_ATOMS: atom_id res chain seq x y z
N MET A 1 3.00 -4.16 -0.77
CA MET A 1 2.24 -2.99 -0.28
C MET A 1 2.86 -2.51 1.03
N ASP A 2 3.09 -1.20 1.15
CA ASP A 2 3.66 -0.55 2.34
C ASP A 2 3.26 0.94 2.34
N HIS A 3 2.37 1.28 3.27
CA HIS A 3 1.90 2.61 3.58
C HIS A 3 2.44 3.08 4.94
N GLY A 4 3.43 2.39 5.50
CA GLY A 4 3.99 2.67 6.83
C GLY A 4 3.18 2.08 7.98
N LEU A 5 2.19 1.23 7.71
CA LEU A 5 1.27 0.72 8.72
C LEU A 5 1.81 -0.53 9.41
N THR A 6 1.58 -0.63 10.73
CA THR A 6 2.02 -1.79 11.52
C THR A 6 1.35 -3.09 11.08
N ILE A 7 0.08 -3.00 10.62
CA ILE A 7 -0.67 -4.15 10.11
C ILE A 7 -0.01 -4.76 8.87
N GLU A 8 0.55 -3.94 7.98
CA GLU A 8 1.27 -4.39 6.78
C GLU A 8 2.66 -4.94 7.12
N ARG A 9 3.38 -4.28 8.05
CA ARG A 9 4.70 -4.74 8.49
C ARG A 9 4.62 -6.12 9.16
N ARG A 10 3.61 -6.35 10.01
CA ARG A 10 3.43 -7.61 10.74
C ARG A 10 3.27 -8.83 9.82
N VAL A 11 2.70 -8.65 8.63
CA VAL A 11 2.47 -9.76 7.69
C VAL A 11 3.61 -9.95 6.68
N ARG A 12 4.51 -8.96 6.54
CA ARG A 12 5.52 -8.92 5.48
C ARG A 12 6.47 -10.11 5.50
N ASP A 13 7.05 -10.42 6.66
CA ASP A 13 8.06 -11.48 6.77
C ASP A 13 7.48 -12.86 6.46
N GLY A 14 6.28 -13.15 7.00
CA GLY A 14 5.55 -14.37 6.71
C GLY A 14 5.12 -14.47 5.24
N LEU A 15 4.70 -13.36 4.63
CA LEU A 15 4.33 -13.33 3.20
C LEU A 15 5.53 -13.62 2.30
N LEU A 16 6.69 -13.03 2.60
CA LEU A 16 7.94 -13.32 1.89
C LEU A 16 8.42 -14.76 2.11
N GLU A 17 8.22 -15.31 3.31
CA GLU A 17 8.53 -16.72 3.60
C GLU A 17 7.67 -17.68 2.79
N ILE A 18 6.36 -17.43 2.69
CA ILE A 18 5.44 -18.19 1.84
C ILE A 18 5.90 -18.11 0.38
N GLY A 19 6.23 -16.92 -0.11
CA GLY A 19 6.73 -16.73 -1.47
C GLY A 19 8.00 -17.55 -1.74
N ARG A 20 8.98 -17.54 -0.82
CA ARG A 20 10.19 -18.38 -0.92
C ARG A 20 9.88 -19.87 -0.91
N LYS A 21 8.99 -20.34 -0.03
CA LYS A 21 8.61 -21.76 0.09
C LYS A 21 7.91 -22.29 -1.16
N LEU A 22 7.15 -21.45 -1.84
CA LEU A 22 6.34 -21.82 -3.00
C LEU A 22 6.97 -21.41 -4.35
N GLY A 23 8.14 -20.75 -4.35
CA GLY A 23 8.78 -20.27 -5.57
C GLY A 23 8.02 -19.13 -6.27
N ILE A 24 7.30 -18.30 -5.51
CA ILE A 24 6.51 -17.19 -6.03
C ILE A 24 7.35 -15.90 -6.00
N ALA A 25 7.52 -15.28 -7.16
CA ALA A 25 8.23 -14.00 -7.27
C ALA A 25 7.43 -12.87 -6.60
N PRO A 26 8.09 -11.98 -5.84
CA PRO A 26 7.42 -10.87 -5.19
C PRO A 26 6.99 -9.80 -6.21
N LEU A 27 5.89 -9.11 -5.91
CA LEU A 27 5.41 -7.98 -6.69
C LEU A 27 5.05 -6.80 -5.77
N ALA A 28 5.63 -5.63 -6.05
CA ALA A 28 5.32 -4.40 -5.36
C ALA A 28 4.08 -3.73 -5.97
N THR A 29 3.14 -3.34 -5.13
CA THR A 29 1.91 -2.61 -5.48
C THR A 29 1.63 -1.53 -4.43
N ASN A 30 0.85 -0.52 -4.79
CA ASN A 30 0.49 0.61 -3.92
C ASN A 30 -1.02 0.75 -3.63
N ASP A 31 -1.85 -0.18 -4.12
CA ASP A 31 -3.30 -0.20 -3.85
C ASP A 31 -3.98 1.17 -3.97
N CYS A 32 -3.84 1.80 -5.14
CA CYS A 32 -4.26 3.18 -5.33
C CYS A 32 -5.79 3.31 -5.26
N HIS A 33 -6.26 4.26 -4.46
CA HIS A 33 -7.67 4.64 -4.36
C HIS A 33 -7.97 6.03 -4.94
N TYR A 34 -6.92 6.80 -5.21
CA TYR A 34 -7.00 8.13 -5.80
C TYR A 34 -5.78 8.40 -6.68
N VAL A 35 -5.85 9.44 -7.52
CA VAL A 35 -4.80 9.71 -8.52
C VAL A 35 -3.60 10.43 -7.89
N THR A 36 -3.85 11.51 -7.14
CA THR A 36 -2.83 12.36 -6.55
C THR A 36 -2.94 12.39 -5.03
N ARG A 37 -1.85 12.67 -4.32
CA ARG A 37 -1.82 12.66 -2.84
C ARG A 37 -2.83 13.63 -2.22
N ASP A 38 -3.03 14.81 -2.83
CA ASP A 38 -3.98 15.82 -2.36
C ASP A 38 -5.46 15.38 -2.45
N ALA A 39 -5.77 14.35 -3.26
CA ALA A 39 -7.11 13.79 -3.36
C ALA A 39 -7.50 12.88 -2.16
N ALA A 40 -6.60 12.65 -1.20
CA ALA A 40 -6.88 11.84 -0.01
C ALA A 40 -8.10 12.33 0.79
N HIS A 41 -8.27 13.65 0.94
CA HIS A 41 -9.42 14.20 1.67
C HIS A 41 -10.75 14.02 0.90
N ASN A 42 -10.70 14.11 -0.43
CA ASN A 42 -11.86 13.82 -1.28
C ASN A 42 -12.29 12.35 -1.16
N HIS A 43 -11.31 11.44 -1.14
CA HIS A 43 -11.57 10.01 -0.93
C HIS A 43 -12.15 9.73 0.47
N GLU A 44 -11.66 10.40 1.51
CA GLU A 44 -12.24 10.28 2.84
C GLU A 44 -13.71 10.73 2.88
N ALA A 45 -14.05 11.83 2.20
CA ALA A 45 -15.45 12.25 2.05
C ALA A 45 -16.28 11.23 1.27
N LEU A 46 -15.72 10.61 0.22
CA LEU A 46 -16.39 9.54 -0.54
C LEU A 46 -16.72 8.32 0.35
N LEU A 47 -15.80 7.91 1.23
CA LEU A 47 -16.05 6.82 2.18
C LEU A 47 -17.18 7.15 3.17
N CYS A 48 -17.30 8.43 3.56
CA CYS A 48 -18.40 8.90 4.40
C CYS A 48 -19.76 8.75 3.70
N VAL A 49 -19.82 9.07 2.40
CA VAL A 49 -21.03 8.85 1.59
C VAL A 49 -21.40 7.37 1.55
N GLN A 50 -20.44 6.48 1.31
CA GLN A 50 -20.67 5.04 1.27
C GLN A 50 -21.17 4.48 2.61
N THR A 51 -20.65 5.00 3.73
CA THR A 51 -20.95 4.47 5.07
C THR A 51 -22.08 5.21 5.80
N GLY A 52 -22.64 6.25 5.21
CA GLY A 52 -23.68 7.07 5.83
C GLY A 52 -23.21 7.80 7.10
N LYS A 53 -21.93 8.16 7.18
CA LYS A 53 -21.32 8.84 8.33
C LYS A 53 -20.95 10.28 7.99
N THR A 54 -20.78 11.12 9.01
CA THR A 54 -20.30 12.50 8.82
C THR A 54 -18.77 12.55 8.94
N LEU A 55 -18.11 13.53 8.30
CA LEU A 55 -16.66 13.74 8.42
C LEU A 55 -16.22 14.01 9.88
N SER A 56 -17.11 14.57 10.69
CA SER A 56 -16.86 14.80 12.12
C SER A 56 -16.98 13.55 12.98
N ASP A 57 -17.59 12.47 12.49
CA ASP A 57 -17.72 11.21 13.25
C ASP A 57 -16.31 10.59 13.42
N PRO A 58 -15.79 10.44 14.66
CA PRO A 58 -14.48 9.87 14.90
C PRO A 58 -14.45 8.36 14.61
N THR A 59 -15.61 7.71 14.56
CA THR A 59 -15.76 6.27 14.27
C THR A 59 -15.99 5.98 12.78
N ARG A 60 -15.98 7.02 11.93
CA ARG A 60 -16.11 6.84 10.48
C ARG A 60 -15.04 5.90 9.95
N PHE A 61 -15.40 5.13 8.93
CA PHE A 61 -14.41 4.39 8.17
C PHE A 61 -13.54 5.37 7.38
N LYS A 62 -12.23 5.30 7.58
CA LYS A 62 -11.22 6.08 6.86
C LYS A 62 -9.93 5.29 6.77
N PHE A 63 -9.10 5.65 5.81
CA PHE A 63 -7.76 5.08 5.68
C PHE A 63 -6.80 5.78 6.64
N GLU A 64 -5.72 5.09 7.02
CA GLU A 64 -4.63 5.68 7.79
C GLU A 64 -3.61 6.32 6.82
N GLY A 65 -3.36 7.62 6.98
CA GLY A 65 -2.43 8.37 6.12
C GLY A 65 -3.01 8.74 4.74
N ASP A 66 -2.14 9.20 3.84
CA ASP A 66 -2.47 9.73 2.51
C ASP A 66 -1.72 8.99 1.37
N GLY A 67 -1.20 7.79 1.64
CA GLY A 67 -0.27 7.07 0.76
C GLY A 67 -0.89 6.32 -0.43
N TYR A 68 -2.22 6.38 -0.62
CA TYR A 68 -2.97 5.54 -1.57
C TYR A 68 -3.20 6.22 -2.92
N TYR A 69 -2.24 7.04 -3.35
CA TYR A 69 -2.24 7.69 -4.66
C TYR A 69 -1.35 6.93 -5.66
N LEU A 70 -1.39 7.35 -6.93
CA LEU A 70 -0.48 6.83 -7.94
C LEU A 70 0.92 7.42 -7.73
N LYS A 71 1.73 6.75 -6.89
CA LYS A 71 3.14 7.09 -6.64
C LYS A 71 3.96 7.04 -7.94
N SER A 72 4.91 7.96 -8.04
CA SER A 72 5.94 7.90 -9.09
C SER A 72 6.81 6.65 -8.93
N ALA A 73 7.47 6.26 -10.02
CA ALA A 73 8.42 5.14 -9.99
C ALA A 73 9.54 5.35 -8.94
N ALA A 74 10.01 6.59 -8.78
CA ALA A 74 11.04 6.93 -7.80
C ALA A 74 10.55 6.72 -6.36
N GLU A 75 9.33 7.16 -6.04
CA GLU A 75 8.72 6.94 -4.72
C GLU A 75 8.52 5.45 -4.42
N MET A 76 8.11 4.66 -5.42
CA MET A 76 7.96 3.21 -5.26
C MET A 76 9.30 2.51 -5.04
N ARG A 77 10.33 2.86 -5.80
CA ARG A 77 11.69 2.29 -5.67
C ARG A 77 12.31 2.58 -4.31
N ALA A 78 12.13 3.80 -3.81
CA ALA A 78 12.61 4.20 -2.48
C ALA A 78 12.03 3.35 -1.34
N ILE A 79 10.90 2.67 -1.56
CA ILE A 79 10.27 1.78 -0.57
C ILE A 79 10.75 0.33 -0.73
N TRP A 80 10.96 -0.14 -1.96
CA TRP A 80 11.04 -1.58 -2.26
C TRP A 80 12.42 -2.09 -2.69
N ASP A 81 13.27 -1.26 -3.30
CA ASP A 81 14.52 -1.75 -3.91
C ASP A 81 15.46 -2.38 -2.87
N ASP A 82 15.49 -1.87 -1.64
CA ASP A 82 16.27 -2.43 -0.53
C ASP A 82 15.48 -3.43 0.34
N ALA A 83 14.15 -3.45 0.25
CA ALA A 83 13.27 -4.17 1.16
C ALA A 83 12.89 -5.57 0.66
N VAL A 84 12.95 -5.80 -0.66
CA VAL A 84 12.57 -7.08 -1.26
C VAL A 84 13.66 -7.48 -2.24
N PRO A 85 14.28 -8.67 -2.08
CA PRO A 85 15.24 -9.15 -3.05
C PRO A 85 14.55 -9.24 -4.41
N GLY A 86 15.12 -8.56 -5.41
CA GLY A 86 14.63 -8.62 -6.78
C GLY A 86 14.56 -10.08 -7.27
N PRO A 87 13.81 -10.35 -8.36
CA PRO A 87 13.89 -11.65 -9.00
C PRO A 87 15.36 -11.95 -9.26
N ALA A 88 15.81 -13.18 -8.94
CA ALA A 88 17.11 -13.65 -9.41
C ALA A 88 17.12 -13.38 -10.92
N THR A 89 17.93 -12.40 -11.34
CA THR A 89 18.08 -12.06 -12.75
C THR A 89 18.26 -13.36 -13.51
N PRO A 90 17.52 -13.58 -14.61
CA PRO A 90 17.80 -14.74 -15.45
C PRO A 90 19.28 -14.65 -15.79
N ARG A 91 20.06 -15.66 -15.38
CA ARG A 91 21.44 -15.77 -15.82
C ARG A 91 21.35 -15.81 -17.35
N CYS A 92 21.89 -14.79 -18.01
CA CYS A 92 22.17 -14.86 -19.43
C CYS A 92 23.03 -16.10 -19.72
#